data_AF-A0A1I8C2E8-F1
#
_entry.id   AF-A0A1I8C2E8-F1
#
_cell.length_a   1.000
_cell.length_b   1.000
_cell.length_c   1.000
_cell.angle_alpha   90.00
_cell.angle_beta   90.00
_cell.angle_gamma   90.00
#
_symmetry.space_group_name_H-M   'P 1'
#
loop_
_entity.id
_entity.type
_entity.pdbx_description
1 polymer ?
#
loop_
_entity_poly.entity_id
_entity_poly.type
_entity_poly.pdbx_seq_one_letter_code
_entity_poly.pdbx_strand_id
1 'polypeptide(L)'
;MPPQSWLDAGVYNFGEKKAALAAECCWFAACRQLKYYLRQFDIDVNSHGANSKVIKFLKKTCTDKHLGELLRLNWTTLEREAHVDAHKDESTLEDVLEYLEVAEDFCNYVVEIDQLDFFKKDELLKNLGPHFMSQVLMPDPTEKDIKSEVFDWKSITEWVILGKLSRGKVKRDWIKEGTEAYNDFDTWMDGKCELFLKNKEKQSKN
;
A
#
# COMPACT_ATOMS: atom_id res chain seq x y z
N MET A 1 -12.47 -3.23 -9.06
CA MET A 1 -12.19 -2.46 -10.29
C MET A 1 -10.69 -2.46 -10.55
N PRO A 2 -10.22 -2.87 -11.75
CA PRO A 2 -8.82 -2.73 -12.18
C PRO A 2 -8.40 -1.26 -12.32
N PRO A 3 -7.08 -0.96 -12.36
CA PRO A 3 -6.56 0.40 -12.56
C PRO A 3 -7.12 1.09 -13.81
N GLN A 4 -7.13 0.42 -14.97
CA GLN A 4 -7.70 0.97 -16.21
C GLN A 4 -9.15 1.43 -16.05
N SER A 5 -9.99 0.61 -15.41
CA SER A 5 -11.39 0.97 -15.20
C SER A 5 -11.58 2.18 -14.27
N TRP A 6 -10.63 2.46 -13.37
CA TRP A 6 -10.63 3.71 -12.62
C TRP A 6 -10.23 4.91 -13.49
N LEU A 7 -9.24 4.76 -14.38
CA LEU A 7 -8.90 5.80 -15.35
C LEU A 7 -10.08 6.10 -16.29
N ASP A 8 -10.75 5.07 -16.80
CA ASP A 8 -11.95 5.21 -17.64
C ASP A 8 -13.07 5.97 -16.90
N ALA A 9 -13.27 5.65 -15.61
CA ALA A 9 -14.20 6.37 -14.75
C ALA A 9 -13.77 7.83 -14.51
N GLY A 10 -12.46 8.09 -14.42
CA GLY A 10 -11.90 9.44 -14.34
C GLY A 10 -12.23 10.26 -15.58
N VAL A 11 -11.97 9.72 -16.77
CA VAL A 11 -12.30 10.34 -18.07
C VAL A 11 -13.80 10.58 -18.20
N TYR A 12 -14.63 9.63 -17.79
CA TYR A 12 -16.08 9.79 -17.78
C TYR A 12 -16.52 10.96 -16.88
N ASN A 13 -16.04 11.01 -15.63
CA ASN A 13 -16.40 12.07 -14.69
C ASN A 13 -15.88 13.44 -15.15
N PHE A 14 -14.71 13.50 -15.80
CA PHE A 14 -14.20 14.69 -16.43
C PHE A 14 -15.15 15.21 -17.53
N GLY A 15 -15.63 14.32 -18.42
CA GLY A 15 -16.63 14.65 -19.45
C GLY A 15 -17.97 15.14 -18.87
N GLU A 16 -18.36 14.59 -17.73
CA GLU A 16 -19.53 15.01 -16.94
C GLU A 16 -19.29 16.30 -16.12
N LYS A 17 -18.11 16.92 -16.24
CA LYS A 17 -17.67 18.12 -15.52
C LYS A 17 -17.66 17.94 -13.99
N LYS A 18 -17.41 16.72 -13.51
CA LYS A 18 -17.30 16.36 -12.09
C LYS A 18 -15.84 16.24 -11.69
N ALA A 19 -15.17 17.38 -11.53
CA ALA A 19 -13.72 17.43 -11.33
C ALA A 19 -13.24 16.66 -10.09
N ALA A 20 -13.87 16.86 -8.92
CA ALA A 20 -13.51 16.15 -7.70
C ALA A 20 -13.61 14.61 -7.83
N LEU A 21 -14.68 14.10 -8.45
CA LEU A 21 -14.84 12.66 -8.68
C LEU A 21 -13.81 12.12 -9.68
N ALA A 22 -13.47 12.90 -10.71
CA ALA A 22 -12.44 12.52 -11.67
C ALA A 22 -11.06 12.44 -10.99
N ALA A 23 -10.72 13.43 -10.16
CA ALA A 23 -9.49 13.43 -9.37
C ALA A 23 -9.41 12.26 -8.38
N GLU A 24 -10.51 11.92 -7.69
CA GLU A 24 -10.55 10.70 -6.85
C GLU A 24 -10.32 9.42 -7.65
N CYS A 25 -10.87 9.34 -8.87
CA CYS A 25 -10.64 8.18 -9.74
C CYS A 25 -9.15 8.03 -10.11
N CYS A 26 -8.44 9.13 -10.38
CA CYS A 26 -6.99 9.14 -10.63
C CYS A 26 -6.21 8.59 -9.43
N TRP A 27 -6.54 9.06 -8.23
CA TRP A 27 -5.96 8.55 -6.98
C TRP A 27 -6.23 7.04 -6.78
N PHE A 28 -7.47 6.60 -7.01
CA PHE A 28 -7.82 5.18 -6.88
C PHE A 28 -7.14 4.29 -7.92
N ALA A 29 -6.93 4.77 -9.14
CA ALA A 29 -6.16 4.06 -10.16
C ALA A 29 -4.74 3.76 -9.66
N ALA A 30 -4.03 4.77 -9.16
CA ALA A 30 -2.68 4.62 -8.63
C ALA A 30 -2.61 3.71 -7.41
N CYS A 31 -3.53 3.87 -6.44
CA CYS A 31 -3.64 2.97 -5.29
C CYS A 31 -3.86 1.51 -5.73
N ARG A 32 -4.70 1.31 -6.75
CA ARG A 32 -5.02 -0.02 -7.24
C ARG A 32 -3.86 -0.65 -8.00
N GLN A 33 -3.13 0.13 -8.79
CA GLN A 33 -1.94 -0.36 -9.49
C GLN A 33 -0.86 -0.78 -8.49
N LEU A 34 -0.56 0.06 -7.49
CA LEU A 34 0.40 -0.27 -6.44
C LEU A 34 -0.02 -1.54 -5.68
N LYS A 35 -1.31 -1.68 -5.36
CA LYS A 35 -1.85 -2.89 -4.74
C LYS A 35 -1.63 -4.14 -5.58
N TYR A 36 -1.85 -4.06 -6.90
CA TYR A 36 -1.65 -5.21 -7.80
C TYR A 36 -0.20 -5.62 -7.88
N TYR A 37 0.70 -4.64 -8.03
CA TYR A 37 2.14 -4.87 -7.97
C TYR A 37 2.56 -5.58 -6.68
N LEU A 38 2.14 -5.08 -5.51
CA LEU A 38 2.53 -5.65 -4.22
C LEU A 38 1.99 -7.06 -3.98
N ARG A 39 0.78 -7.36 -4.47
CA ARG A 39 0.18 -8.68 -4.33
C ARG A 39 0.93 -9.78 -5.04
N GLN A 40 1.72 -9.46 -6.08
CA GLN A 40 2.64 -10.42 -6.70
C GLN A 40 3.71 -10.93 -5.73
N PHE A 41 3.94 -10.21 -4.64
CA PHE A 41 4.94 -10.53 -3.61
C PHE A 41 4.30 -10.93 -2.27
N ASP A 42 3.03 -11.36 -2.26
CA ASP A 42 2.28 -11.77 -1.06
C ASP A 42 2.13 -10.69 0.01
N ILE A 43 2.04 -9.43 -0.41
CA ILE A 43 1.77 -8.30 0.49
C ILE A 43 0.70 -7.39 -0.09
N ASP A 44 -0.09 -6.82 0.80
CA ASP A 44 -1.15 -5.88 0.46
C ASP A 44 -1.16 -4.76 1.50
N VAL A 45 -1.38 -3.53 1.05
CA VAL A 45 -1.43 -2.32 1.86
C VAL A 45 -2.66 -1.53 1.43
N ASN A 46 -3.47 -1.16 2.41
CA ASN A 46 -4.72 -0.44 2.18
C ASN A 46 -4.76 0.92 2.90
N SER A 47 -3.64 1.35 3.49
CA SER A 47 -3.54 2.65 4.14
C SER A 47 -2.69 3.61 3.32
N HIS A 48 -3.17 4.85 3.23
CA HIS A 48 -2.45 5.98 2.62
C HIS A 48 -1.00 6.06 3.14
N GLY A 49 -0.82 6.05 4.46
CA GLY A 49 0.50 6.15 5.07
C GLY A 49 1.45 4.99 4.74
N ALA A 50 0.95 3.75 4.63
CA ALA A 50 1.80 2.61 4.25
C ALA A 50 2.16 2.68 2.76
N ASN A 51 1.23 3.04 1.88
CA ASN A 51 1.50 3.22 0.45
C ASN A 51 2.65 4.20 0.22
N SER A 52 2.64 5.35 0.88
CA SER A 52 3.70 6.36 0.73
C SER A 52 5.06 5.87 1.25
N LYS A 53 5.08 4.96 2.25
CA LYS A 53 6.33 4.29 2.67
C LYS A 53 6.81 3.27 1.65
N VAL A 54 5.91 2.55 0.99
CA VAL A 54 6.26 1.63 -0.10
C VAL A 54 6.86 2.41 -1.26
N ILE A 55 6.24 3.50 -1.71
CA ILE A 55 6.79 4.33 -2.79
C ILE A 55 8.18 4.87 -2.43
N LYS A 56 8.37 5.33 -1.19
CA LYS A 56 9.68 5.76 -0.71
C LYS A 56 10.71 4.62 -0.74
N PHE A 57 10.30 3.40 -0.40
CA PHE A 57 11.15 2.22 -0.50
C PHE A 57 11.51 1.94 -1.96
N LEU A 58 10.53 1.86 -2.85
CA LEU A 58 10.72 1.60 -4.29
C LEU A 58 11.67 2.60 -4.91
N LYS A 59 11.48 3.91 -4.69
CA LYS A 59 12.44 4.93 -5.12
C LYS A 59 13.87 4.65 -4.64
N LYS A 60 14.03 4.26 -3.37
CA LYS A 60 15.35 4.06 -2.77
C LYS A 60 16.05 2.84 -3.37
N THR A 61 15.32 1.75 -3.58
CA THR A 61 15.86 0.45 -3.99
C THR A 61 15.85 0.23 -5.50
N CYS A 62 15.08 1.00 -6.26
CA CYS A 62 15.04 0.91 -7.72
C CYS A 62 16.44 1.06 -8.32
N THR A 63 16.78 0.16 -9.23
CA THR A 63 18.05 0.16 -9.95
C THR A 63 18.12 1.32 -10.94
N ASP A 64 17.02 1.62 -11.63
CA ASP A 64 16.84 2.84 -12.40
C ASP A 64 16.44 4.01 -11.47
N LYS A 65 17.38 4.93 -11.25
CA LYS A 65 17.16 6.08 -10.37
C LYS A 65 16.24 7.14 -10.98
N HIS A 66 16.19 7.24 -12.30
CA HIS A 66 15.31 8.19 -12.97
C HIS A 66 13.86 7.73 -12.85
N LEU A 67 13.58 6.47 -13.19
CA LEU A 67 12.26 5.86 -13.06
C LEU A 67 11.76 5.90 -11.61
N GLY A 68 12.64 5.59 -10.64
CA GLY A 68 12.30 5.68 -9.22
C GLY A 68 11.96 7.10 -8.74
N GLU A 69 12.53 8.14 -9.36
CA GLU A 69 12.16 9.53 -9.06
C GLU A 69 10.83 9.92 -9.68
N LEU A 70 10.59 9.54 -10.94
CA LEU A 70 9.33 9.76 -11.65
C LEU A 70 8.15 9.11 -10.90
N LEU A 71 8.30 7.85 -10.48
CA LEU A 71 7.31 7.17 -9.65
C LEU A 71 6.96 7.97 -8.39
N ARG A 72 7.98 8.47 -7.68
CA ARG A 72 7.78 9.25 -6.46
C ARG A 72 7.10 10.58 -6.75
N LEU A 73 7.50 11.27 -7.82
CA LEU A 73 6.92 12.54 -8.20
C LEU A 73 5.43 12.37 -8.50
N ASN A 74 5.07 11.43 -9.39
CA ASN A 74 3.68 11.17 -9.75
C ASN A 74 2.85 10.74 -8.54
N TRP A 75 3.37 9.88 -7.67
CA TRP A 75 2.69 9.55 -6.41
C TRP A 75 2.45 10.79 -5.55
N THR A 76 3.44 11.69 -5.45
CA THR A 76 3.34 12.89 -4.62
C THR A 76 2.25 13.83 -5.17
N THR A 77 2.18 14.01 -6.48
CA THR A 77 1.13 14.80 -7.14
C THR A 77 -0.24 14.20 -6.88
N LEU A 78 -0.41 12.90 -7.12
CA LEU A 78 -1.70 12.22 -6.89
C LEU A 78 -2.13 12.21 -5.41
N GLU A 79 -1.17 12.06 -4.50
CA GLU A 79 -1.41 12.05 -3.05
C GLU A 79 -1.77 13.44 -2.51
N ARG A 80 -1.06 14.48 -2.93
CA ARG A 80 -1.15 15.83 -2.33
C ARG A 80 -2.10 16.77 -3.03
N GLU A 81 -2.37 16.52 -4.30
CA GLU A 81 -3.18 17.40 -5.14
C GLU A 81 -4.46 16.64 -5.48
N ALA A 82 -4.41 15.60 -6.33
CA ALA A 82 -5.62 14.89 -6.75
C ALA A 82 -6.47 14.37 -5.58
N HIS A 83 -5.89 13.69 -4.60
CA HIS A 83 -6.64 13.15 -3.44
C HIS A 83 -7.11 14.24 -2.47
N VAL A 84 -6.26 15.23 -2.17
CA VAL A 84 -6.57 16.28 -1.17
C VAL A 84 -7.56 17.28 -1.74
N ASP A 85 -7.37 17.72 -2.97
CA ASP A 85 -8.20 18.73 -3.62
C ASP A 85 -9.57 18.16 -3.94
N ALA A 86 -9.65 16.88 -4.32
CA ALA A 86 -10.93 16.19 -4.46
C ALA A 86 -11.71 16.16 -3.14
N HIS A 87 -11.04 15.91 -2.02
CA HIS A 87 -11.69 15.90 -0.70
C HIS A 87 -12.15 17.27 -0.22
N LYS A 88 -11.48 18.33 -0.66
CA LYS A 88 -11.88 19.72 -0.35
C LYS A 88 -12.82 20.32 -1.38
N ASP A 89 -13.13 19.58 -2.46
CA ASP A 89 -13.88 20.08 -3.63
C ASP A 89 -13.19 21.28 -4.29
N GLU A 90 -11.85 21.28 -4.29
CA GLU A 90 -10.98 22.33 -4.85
C GLU A 90 -10.45 21.99 -6.26
N SER A 91 -10.68 20.77 -6.76
CA SER A 91 -10.19 20.35 -8.09
C SER A 91 -10.88 21.09 -9.23
N THR A 92 -10.10 21.64 -10.17
CA THR A 92 -10.64 22.19 -11.42
C THR A 92 -10.54 21.17 -12.56
N LEU A 93 -11.25 21.43 -13.67
CA LEU A 93 -11.12 20.58 -14.87
C LEU A 93 -9.72 20.67 -15.50
N GLU A 94 -9.04 21.81 -15.37
CA GLU A 94 -7.67 21.97 -15.87
C GLU A 94 -6.71 21.06 -15.10
N ASP A 95 -6.79 21.05 -13.76
CA ASP A 95 -5.98 20.17 -12.91
C ASP A 95 -6.27 18.69 -13.18
N VAL A 96 -7.53 18.33 -13.43
CA VAL A 96 -7.92 16.93 -13.68
C VAL A 96 -7.30 16.38 -14.96
N LEU A 97 -7.08 17.20 -16.00
CA LEU A 97 -6.36 16.75 -17.19
C LEU A 97 -4.93 16.32 -16.84
N GLU A 98 -4.23 17.14 -16.05
CA GLU A 98 -2.90 16.79 -15.55
C GLU A 98 -2.95 15.53 -14.67
N TYR A 99 -3.92 15.41 -13.75
CA TYR A 99 -4.02 14.23 -12.89
C TYR A 99 -4.29 12.93 -13.65
N LEU A 100 -5.05 12.98 -14.75
CA LEU A 100 -5.29 11.83 -15.61
C LEU A 100 -3.99 11.35 -16.27
N GLU A 101 -3.20 12.27 -16.85
CA GLU A 101 -1.89 11.97 -17.43
C GLU A 101 -0.92 11.41 -16.38
N VAL A 102 -0.84 12.07 -15.21
CA VAL A 102 0.04 11.65 -14.10
C VAL A 102 -0.36 10.27 -13.57
N ALA A 103 -1.66 9.96 -13.50
CA ALA A 103 -2.15 8.66 -13.05
C ALA A 103 -1.86 7.55 -14.06
N GLU A 104 -2.01 7.82 -15.36
CA GLU A 104 -1.61 6.90 -16.44
C GLU A 104 -0.11 6.61 -16.37
N ASP A 105 0.72 7.66 -16.34
CA ASP A 105 2.17 7.54 -16.24
C ASP A 105 2.60 6.78 -14.98
N PHE A 106 2.01 7.08 -13.83
CA PHE A 106 2.28 6.34 -12.60
C PHE A 106 1.97 4.85 -12.79
N CYS A 107 0.84 4.53 -13.43
CA CYS A 107 0.46 3.14 -13.64
C CYS A 107 1.46 2.41 -14.53
N ASN A 108 1.91 3.06 -15.61
CA ASN A 108 2.92 2.55 -16.53
C ASN A 108 4.29 2.38 -15.85
N TYR A 109 4.74 3.35 -15.06
CA TYR A 109 6.01 3.24 -14.33
C TYR A 109 6.02 2.11 -13.31
N VAL A 110 4.89 1.79 -12.68
CA VAL A 110 4.81 0.59 -11.81
C VAL A 110 4.99 -0.69 -12.62
N VAL A 111 4.44 -0.77 -13.84
CA VAL A 111 4.65 -1.92 -14.73
C VAL A 111 6.11 -2.02 -15.18
N GLU A 112 6.75 -0.91 -15.50
CA GLU A 112 8.18 -0.90 -15.85
C GLU A 112 9.06 -1.31 -14.67
N ILE A 113 8.75 -0.84 -13.46
CA ILE A 113 9.45 -1.23 -12.23
C ILE A 113 9.35 -2.74 -11.96
N ASP A 114 8.20 -3.35 -12.26
CA ASP A 114 7.98 -4.79 -12.11
C ASP A 114 8.98 -5.62 -12.96
N GLN A 115 9.40 -5.07 -14.11
CA GLN A 115 10.34 -5.74 -15.01
C GLN A 115 11.81 -5.66 -14.54
N LEU A 116 12.12 -4.86 -13.52
CA LEU A 116 13.49 -4.62 -13.04
C LEU A 116 13.98 -5.64 -11.99
N ASP A 117 13.13 -6.58 -11.55
CA ASP A 117 13.43 -7.70 -10.63
C ASP A 117 14.32 -7.33 -9.42
N PHE A 118 14.05 -6.18 -8.79
CA PHE A 118 14.80 -5.72 -7.60
C PHE A 118 14.02 -5.83 -6.29
N PHE A 119 12.72 -6.08 -6.37
CA PHE A 119 11.84 -5.97 -5.22
C PHE A 119 12.04 -7.14 -4.25
N LYS A 120 12.20 -6.81 -2.97
CA LYS A 120 12.37 -7.79 -1.89
C LYS A 120 11.40 -7.49 -0.76
N LYS A 121 10.38 -8.35 -0.60
CA LYS A 121 9.36 -8.25 0.45
C LYS A 121 9.98 -8.04 1.84
N ASP A 122 10.92 -8.91 2.23
CA ASP A 122 11.48 -8.87 3.58
C ASP A 122 12.30 -7.58 3.82
N GLU A 123 12.96 -7.06 2.79
CA GLU A 123 13.64 -5.76 2.88
C GLU A 123 12.65 -4.61 3.03
N LEU A 124 11.52 -4.64 2.31
CA LEU A 124 10.44 -3.66 2.51
C LEU A 124 9.94 -3.72 3.96
N LEU A 125 9.57 -4.92 4.45
CA LEU A 125 9.03 -5.10 5.81
C LEU A 125 10.01 -4.59 6.88
N LYS A 126 11.31 -4.87 6.74
CA LYS A 126 12.36 -4.32 7.63
C LYS A 126 12.49 -2.80 7.58
N ASN A 127 12.17 -2.18 6.45
CA ASN A 127 12.22 -0.73 6.28
C ASN A 127 10.90 -0.04 6.68
N LEU A 128 9.83 -0.79 6.86
CA LEU A 128 8.59 -0.29 7.46
C LEU A 128 8.77 -0.21 8.98
N GLY A 129 8.52 0.96 9.55
CA GLY A 129 8.40 1.07 11.00
C GLY A 129 7.23 0.21 11.52
N PRO A 130 7.24 -0.22 12.80
CA PRO A 130 6.24 -1.16 13.33
C PRO A 130 4.79 -0.72 13.12
N HIS A 131 4.54 0.58 13.19
CA HIS A 131 3.22 1.16 12.90
C HIS A 131 2.71 0.79 11.49
N PHE A 132 3.52 1.04 10.44
CA PHE A 132 3.13 0.75 9.06
C PHE A 132 3.18 -0.74 8.76
N MET A 133 4.13 -1.47 9.34
CA MET A 133 4.21 -2.92 9.22
C MET A 133 2.91 -3.58 9.73
N SER A 134 2.31 -3.09 10.82
CA SER A 134 1.02 -3.61 11.32
C SER A 134 -0.18 -3.36 10.39
N GLN A 135 -0.01 -2.55 9.33
CA GLN A 135 -1.04 -2.27 8.33
C GLN A 135 -0.86 -3.10 7.05
N VAL A 136 0.23 -3.86 6.95
CA VAL A 136 0.46 -4.81 5.86
C VAL A 136 -0.40 -6.05 6.11
N LEU A 137 -1.12 -6.46 5.07
CA LEU A 137 -1.81 -7.73 5.01
C LEU A 137 -0.98 -8.72 4.19
N MET A 138 -1.05 -9.99 4.55
CA MET A 138 -0.41 -11.08 3.82
C MET A 138 -1.28 -12.34 3.88
N PRO A 139 -1.15 -13.27 2.91
CA PRO A 139 -1.82 -14.57 2.97
C PRO A 139 -1.25 -15.42 4.12
N ASP A 140 -1.88 -16.58 4.38
CA ASP A 140 -1.41 -17.49 5.44
C ASP A 140 0.05 -17.91 5.16
N PRO A 141 1.00 -17.58 6.05
CA PRO A 141 2.42 -17.86 5.83
C PRO A 141 2.79 -19.35 5.92
N THR A 142 1.83 -20.22 6.28
CA THR A 142 2.03 -21.67 6.40
C THR A 142 1.62 -22.45 5.15
N GLU A 143 0.89 -21.82 4.23
CA GLU A 143 0.42 -22.45 3.01
C GLU A 143 1.44 -22.26 1.87
N LYS A 144 1.90 -23.36 1.25
CA LYS A 144 3.06 -23.36 0.33
C LYS A 144 2.72 -23.44 -1.17
N ASP A 145 1.50 -23.79 -1.54
CA ASP A 145 1.09 -24.01 -2.94
C ASP A 145 -0.39 -23.67 -3.13
N ILE A 146 -0.71 -22.38 -3.21
CA ILE A 146 -2.11 -21.92 -3.19
C ILE A 146 -2.51 -21.44 -4.59
N LYS A 147 -3.25 -22.28 -5.32
CA LYS A 147 -3.80 -21.97 -6.65
C LYS A 147 -5.25 -21.45 -6.60
N SER A 148 -5.60 -20.56 -5.68
CA SER A 148 -7.01 -20.10 -5.59
C SER A 148 -7.14 -18.62 -5.23
N GLU A 149 -8.06 -17.94 -5.92
CA GLU A 149 -8.35 -16.49 -5.88
C GLU A 149 -8.96 -16.00 -4.55
N VAL A 150 -9.02 -16.83 -3.50
CA VAL A 150 -9.64 -16.48 -2.21
C VAL A 150 -8.62 -16.63 -1.09
N PHE A 151 -7.63 -15.73 -1.07
CA PHE A 151 -6.72 -15.58 0.06
C PHE A 151 -7.43 -14.88 1.23
N ASP A 152 -7.34 -15.44 2.44
CA ASP A 152 -7.66 -14.69 3.66
C ASP A 152 -6.46 -13.78 3.96
N TRP A 153 -6.56 -12.50 3.55
CA TRP A 153 -5.52 -11.51 3.78
C TRP A 153 -5.65 -10.96 5.20
N LYS A 154 -4.70 -11.30 6.07
CA LYS A 154 -4.68 -10.84 7.46
C LYS A 154 -3.44 -10.05 7.79
N SER A 155 -3.56 -9.21 8.83
CA SER A 155 -2.42 -8.47 9.34
C SER A 155 -1.39 -9.40 9.99
N ILE A 156 -0.13 -8.97 10.04
CA ILE A 156 0.93 -9.67 10.77
C ILE A 156 0.53 -9.95 12.22
N THR A 157 -0.13 -8.99 12.88
CA THR A 157 -0.62 -9.15 14.25
C THR A 157 -1.64 -10.27 14.35
N GLU A 158 -2.59 -10.35 13.41
CA GLU A 158 -3.60 -11.39 13.41
C GLU A 158 -2.99 -12.78 13.16
N TRP A 159 -2.02 -12.90 12.26
CA TRP A 159 -1.29 -14.15 12.06
C TRP A 159 -0.50 -14.60 13.30
N VAL A 160 0.03 -13.65 14.08
CA VAL A 160 0.66 -13.93 15.37
C VAL A 160 -0.36 -14.45 16.39
N ILE A 161 -1.53 -13.83 16.49
CA ILE A 161 -2.63 -14.27 17.38
C ILE A 161 -3.09 -15.69 17.01
N LEU A 162 -3.23 -15.98 15.72
CA LEU A 162 -3.64 -17.28 15.21
C LEU A 162 -2.54 -18.36 15.32
N GLY A 163 -1.34 -18.01 15.78
CA GLY A 163 -0.21 -18.94 15.90
C GLY A 163 0.38 -19.39 14.56
N LYS A 164 -0.04 -18.78 13.44
CA LYS A 164 0.51 -19.05 12.10
C LYS A 164 1.85 -18.35 11.86
N LEU A 165 2.15 -17.34 12.66
CA LEU A 165 3.42 -16.64 12.64
C LEU A 165 3.97 -16.48 14.05
N SER A 166 5.24 -16.85 14.28
CA SER A 166 5.84 -16.69 15.61
C SER A 166 6.40 -15.29 15.81
N ARG A 167 6.28 -14.77 17.03
CA ARG A 167 6.87 -13.49 17.47
C ARG A 167 8.37 -13.42 17.16
N GLY A 168 9.11 -14.48 17.49
CA GLY A 168 10.54 -14.56 17.22
C GLY A 168 10.89 -14.51 15.72
N LYS A 169 10.03 -15.05 14.85
CA LYS A 169 10.20 -14.93 13.39
C LYS A 169 9.99 -13.49 12.94
N VAL A 170 8.89 -12.85 13.34
CA VAL A 170 8.62 -11.44 13.01
C VAL A 170 9.76 -10.53 13.47
N LYS A 171 10.21 -10.70 14.71
CA LYS A 171 11.28 -9.89 15.30
C LYS A 171 12.58 -10.01 14.51
N ARG A 172 13.02 -11.24 14.22
CA ARG A 172 14.28 -11.50 13.50
C ARG A 172 14.20 -11.09 12.03
N ASP A 173 13.09 -11.40 11.37
CA ASP A 173 12.99 -11.29 9.93
C ASP A 173 12.57 -9.88 9.51
N TRP A 174 11.80 -9.15 10.32
CA TRP A 174 11.15 -7.90 9.88
C TRP A 174 11.35 -6.71 10.82
N ILE A 175 11.99 -6.89 11.97
CA ILE A 175 12.37 -5.76 12.83
C ILE A 175 13.87 -5.54 12.74
N LYS A 176 14.27 -4.32 12.40
CA LYS A 176 15.68 -3.98 12.24
C LYS A 176 16.41 -4.03 13.59
N GLU A 177 17.38 -4.91 13.71
CA GLU A 177 18.25 -5.02 14.89
C GLU A 177 18.90 -3.68 15.25
N GLY A 178 19.07 -3.44 16.55
CA GLY A 178 19.65 -2.20 17.09
C GLY A 178 18.71 -0.99 17.08
N THR A 179 17.44 -1.15 16.70
CA THR A 179 16.42 -0.09 16.83
C THR A 179 15.65 -0.21 18.15
N GLU A 180 15.08 0.89 18.62
CA GLU A 180 14.17 0.90 19.78
C GLU A 180 13.01 -0.09 19.59
N ALA A 181 12.44 -0.13 18.38
CA ALA A 181 11.42 -1.11 18.00
C ALA A 181 11.85 -2.57 18.17
N TYR A 182 13.13 -2.89 18.00
CA TYR A 182 13.66 -4.23 18.24
C TYR A 182 13.75 -4.55 19.74
N ASN A 183 14.18 -3.58 20.54
CA ASN A 183 14.31 -3.73 21.99
C ASN A 183 12.94 -3.89 22.64
N ASP A 184 11.96 -3.10 22.22
CA ASP A 184 10.61 -3.06 22.78
C ASP A 184 9.60 -3.91 22.00
N PHE A 185 10.08 -4.82 21.15
CA PHE A 185 9.24 -5.59 20.23
C PHE A 185 8.08 -6.31 20.92
N ASP A 186 8.36 -6.99 22.03
CA ASP A 186 7.35 -7.80 22.72
C ASP A 186 6.26 -6.90 23.32
N THR A 187 6.65 -5.82 24.00
CA THR A 187 5.74 -4.78 24.51
C THR A 187 4.86 -4.19 23.40
N TRP A 188 5.47 -3.85 22.25
CA TRP A 188 4.75 -3.33 21.11
C TRP A 188 3.75 -4.37 20.55
N MET A 189 4.18 -5.62 20.37
CA MET A 189 3.34 -6.68 19.82
C MET A 189 2.18 -7.01 20.76
N ASP A 190 2.40 -7.02 22.08
CA ASP A 190 1.36 -7.20 23.09
C ASP A 190 0.29 -6.13 22.98
N GLY A 191 0.69 -4.85 22.94
CA GLY A 191 -0.23 -3.74 22.76
C GLY A 191 -1.05 -3.84 21.47
N LYS A 192 -0.46 -4.34 20.38
CA LYS A 192 -1.18 -4.59 19.11
C LYS A 192 -2.16 -5.75 19.22
N CYS A 193 -1.78 -6.84 19.87
CA CYS A 193 -2.66 -7.99 20.07
C CYS A 193 -3.87 -7.61 20.93
N GLU A 194 -3.65 -6.90 22.05
CA GLU A 194 -4.73 -6.41 22.90
C GLU A 194 -5.69 -5.48 22.16
N LEU A 195 -5.16 -4.54 21.39
CA LEU A 195 -5.98 -3.60 20.61
C LEU A 195 -6.83 -4.35 19.58
N PHE A 196 -6.25 -5.34 18.89
CA PHE A 196 -6.97 -6.15 17.90
C PHE A 196 -8.13 -6.91 18.55
N LEU A 197 -7.88 -7.60 19.67
CA LEU A 197 -8.91 -8.36 20.39
C LEU A 197 -10.03 -7.44 20.91
N LYS A 198 -9.68 -6.30 21.52
CA LYS A 198 -10.67 -5.29 21.97
C LYS A 198 -11.54 -4.78 20.83
N ASN A 199 -10.96 -4.58 19.64
CA ASN A 199 -11.73 -4.11 18.47
C ASN A 199 -12.67 -5.21 17.93
N LYS A 200 -12.24 -6.47 17.92
CA LYS A 200 -13.09 -7.61 17.52
C LYS A 200 -14.27 -7.81 18.47
N GLU A 201 -14.06 -7.69 19.78
CA GLU A 201 -15.14 -7.77 20.77
C GLU A 201 -16.17 -6.65 20.64
N LYS A 202 -15.75 -5.45 20.22
CA LYS A 202 -16.68 -4.35 19.94
C LYS A 202 -17.50 -4.62 18.68
N GLN A 203 -16.90 -5.19 17.65
CA GLN A 203 -17.57 -5.53 16.41
C GLN A 203 -18.59 -6.67 16.56
N SER A 204 -18.38 -7.62 17.47
CA SER A 204 -19.33 -8.72 17.71
C SER A 204 -20.54 -8.34 18.57
N LYS A 205 -20.52 -7.15 19.18
CA LYS A 205 -21.60 -6.61 20.02
C LYS A 205 -22.52 -5.63 19.27
N ASN A 206 -22.18 -5.27 18.04
CA ASN A 206 -22.97 -4.43 17.14
C ASN A 206 -23.57 -5.28 16.02
#